data_AF-A0AA88N4N8-F1
#
_entry.id   AF-A0AA88N4N8-F1
#
_cell.length_a   1.000
_cell.length_b   1.000
_cell.length_c   1.000
_cell.angle_alpha   90.00
_cell.angle_beta   90.00
_cell.angle_gamma   90.00
#
_symmetry.space_group_name_H-M   'P 1'
#
loop_
_entity.id
_entity.type
_entity.pdbx_description
1 polymer ?
#
loop_
_entity_poly.entity_id
_entity_poly.type
_entity_poly.pdbx_seq_one_letter_code
_entity_poly.pdbx_strand_id
1 'polypeptide(L)'
;MKSVKLEWVLGNIEAAQELCTEALKHYEDFPKLWMMRGQIEEQCEYMDKARDAYNQGLKKCPHSVPLWLLLSRLEERVGQLTRARAILEKARLKNPQCPELWLESVRLEFRAGLKNIANTLMAKALQECPNSGILWAEAVFLEARPQRKTKSVDALKKCEHDPHVLLAVAKLFWSERKITKAREWFLRTVKIEPDLGDAWALFYKFELQHGTEEQQAEVRKRCENAEPRHGDLWCAESKHVLNWQKKTGEILAQVASKIKNTF
;
A
#
# COMPACT_ATOMS: atom_id res chain seq x y z
N MET A 1 0.84 -14.68 -18.17
CA MET A 1 1.24 -13.98 -16.91
C MET A 1 2.60 -14.46 -16.40
N LYS A 2 2.80 -15.76 -16.12
CA LYS A 2 4.09 -16.26 -15.62
C LYS A 2 5.23 -16.08 -16.64
N SER A 3 4.94 -16.24 -17.93
CA SER A 3 5.85 -15.98 -19.06
C SER A 3 6.33 -14.53 -19.10
N VAL A 4 5.40 -13.57 -19.15
CA VAL A 4 5.70 -12.12 -19.10
C VAL A 4 6.57 -11.78 -17.89
N LYS A 5 6.20 -12.26 -16.70
CA LYS A 5 6.98 -12.03 -15.48
C LYS A 5 8.39 -12.60 -15.56
N LEU A 6 8.58 -13.75 -16.21
CA LEU A 6 9.89 -14.39 -16.34
C LEU A 6 10.81 -13.52 -17.18
N GLU A 7 10.39 -13.14 -18.39
CA GLU A 7 11.19 -12.27 -19.27
C GLU A 7 11.46 -10.91 -18.62
N TRP A 8 10.47 -10.38 -17.88
CA TRP A 8 10.61 -9.13 -17.16
C TRP A 8 11.68 -9.20 -16.05
N VAL A 9 11.76 -10.32 -15.32
CA VAL A 9 12.79 -10.56 -14.30
C VAL A 9 14.17 -10.76 -14.92
N LEU A 10 14.25 -11.38 -16.09
CA LEU A 10 15.50 -11.58 -16.82
C LEU A 10 16.04 -10.29 -17.47
N GLY A 11 15.24 -9.21 -17.50
CA GLY A 11 15.61 -7.95 -18.14
C GLY A 11 15.35 -7.91 -19.64
N ASN A 12 14.70 -8.94 -20.20
CA ASN A 12 14.32 -9.01 -21.61
C ASN A 12 13.03 -8.19 -21.85
N ILE A 13 13.16 -6.87 -21.82
CA ILE A 13 12.04 -5.94 -21.86
C ILE A 13 11.24 -6.07 -23.17
N GLU A 14 11.90 -6.19 -24.31
CA GLU A 14 11.24 -6.27 -25.63
C GLU A 14 10.35 -7.53 -25.73
N ALA A 15 10.92 -8.69 -25.40
CA ALA A 15 10.17 -9.94 -25.34
C ALA A 15 9.03 -9.89 -24.32
N ALA A 16 9.25 -9.24 -23.16
CA ALA A 16 8.20 -9.06 -22.16
C ALA A 16 7.04 -8.18 -22.70
N GLN A 17 7.34 -7.13 -23.47
CA GLN A 17 6.32 -6.30 -24.12
C GLN A 17 5.53 -7.09 -25.16
N GLU A 18 6.21 -7.83 -26.04
CA GLU A 18 5.57 -8.66 -27.07
C GLU A 18 4.63 -9.68 -26.43
N LEU A 19 5.13 -10.47 -25.48
CA LEU A 19 4.34 -11.45 -24.73
C LEU A 19 3.16 -10.80 -23.99
N CYS A 20 3.33 -9.59 -23.47
CA CYS A 20 2.25 -8.81 -22.87
C CYS A 20 1.18 -8.45 -23.90
N THR A 21 1.57 -7.97 -25.08
CA THR A 21 0.63 -7.60 -26.15
C THR A 21 -0.12 -8.81 -26.68
N GLU A 22 0.55 -9.94 -26.89
CA GLU A 22 -0.07 -11.19 -27.29
C GLU A 22 -1.04 -11.71 -26.22
N ALA A 23 -0.62 -11.71 -24.96
CA ALA A 23 -1.47 -12.13 -23.86
C ALA A 23 -2.73 -11.26 -23.74
N LEU A 24 -2.61 -9.95 -23.99
CA LEU A 24 -3.75 -9.05 -23.99
C LEU A 24 -4.70 -9.27 -25.18
N LYS A 25 -4.21 -9.69 -26.36
CA LYS A 25 -5.09 -10.07 -27.49
C LYS A 25 -6.02 -11.23 -27.13
N HIS A 26 -5.54 -12.17 -26.32
CA HIS A 26 -6.34 -13.33 -25.89
C HIS A 26 -7.14 -13.08 -24.61
N TYR A 27 -6.63 -12.24 -23.70
CA TYR A 27 -7.20 -12.01 -22.37
C TYR A 27 -7.31 -10.52 -22.06
N GLU A 28 -8.15 -9.81 -22.80
CA GLU A 28 -8.37 -8.37 -22.62
C GLU A 28 -9.00 -8.00 -21.28
N ASP A 29 -9.80 -8.89 -20.69
CA ASP A 29 -10.55 -8.65 -19.45
C ASP A 29 -9.72 -8.88 -18.18
N PHE A 30 -8.44 -9.23 -18.31
CA PHE A 30 -7.63 -9.58 -17.16
C PHE A 30 -6.76 -8.37 -16.71
N PRO A 31 -7.12 -7.66 -15.62
CA PRO A 31 -6.53 -6.37 -15.28
C PRO A 31 -5.04 -6.46 -14.93
N LYS A 32 -4.58 -7.60 -14.41
CA LYS A 32 -3.19 -7.77 -13.99
C LYS A 32 -2.21 -7.80 -15.17
N LEU A 33 -2.65 -8.16 -16.38
CA LEU A 33 -1.84 -8.03 -17.59
C LEU A 33 -1.67 -6.56 -17.99
N TRP A 34 -2.74 -5.75 -17.88
CA TRP A 34 -2.67 -4.31 -18.08
C TRP A 34 -1.76 -3.63 -17.05
N MET A 35 -1.81 -4.06 -15.79
CA MET A 35 -0.88 -3.60 -14.75
C MET A 35 0.58 -3.87 -15.13
N MET A 36 0.89 -5.11 -15.53
CA MET A 36 2.24 -5.50 -15.94
C MET A 36 2.72 -4.68 -17.14
N ARG A 37 1.87 -4.54 -18.16
CA ARG A 37 2.22 -3.76 -19.36
C ARG A 37 2.58 -2.32 -19.01
N GLY A 38 1.74 -1.63 -18.23
CA GLY A 38 2.05 -0.25 -17.84
C GLY A 38 3.30 -0.15 -16.96
N GLN A 39 3.54 -1.12 -16.06
CA GLN A 39 4.75 -1.14 -15.23
C GLN A 39 6.03 -1.39 -16.04
N ILE A 40 5.97 -2.22 -17.07
CA ILE A 40 7.09 -2.44 -18.01
C ILE A 40 7.37 -1.13 -18.76
N GLU A 41 6.34 -0.46 -19.29
CA GLU A 41 6.50 0.82 -19.99
C GLU A 41 7.01 1.95 -19.07
N GLU A 42 6.59 1.96 -17.79
CA GLU A 42 7.13 2.87 -16.78
C GLU A 42 8.64 2.67 -16.57
N GLN A 43 9.12 1.42 -16.57
CA GLN A 43 10.56 1.13 -16.43
C GLN A 43 11.36 1.54 -17.67
N CYS A 44 10.73 1.56 -18.84
CA CYS A 44 11.32 2.07 -20.07
C CYS A 44 11.29 3.61 -20.19
N GLU A 45 10.79 4.30 -19.16
CA GLU A 45 10.55 5.76 -19.15
C GLU A 45 9.56 6.26 -20.22
N TYR A 46 8.80 5.37 -20.85
CA TYR A 46 7.76 5.71 -21.82
C TYR A 46 6.43 6.04 -21.12
N MET A 47 6.40 7.16 -20.41
CA MET A 47 5.25 7.58 -19.57
C MET A 47 3.94 7.69 -20.36
N ASP A 48 4.00 8.13 -21.63
CA ASP A 48 2.81 8.25 -22.47
C ASP A 48 2.23 6.88 -22.86
N LYS A 49 3.10 5.93 -23.22
CA LYS A 49 2.67 4.54 -23.51
C LYS A 49 2.12 3.85 -22.26
N ALA A 50 2.75 4.07 -21.10
CA ALA A 50 2.26 3.54 -19.82
C ALA A 50 0.85 4.08 -19.51
N ARG A 51 0.64 5.39 -19.72
CA ARG A 51 -0.66 6.04 -19.54
C ARG A 51 -1.72 5.46 -20.48
N ASP A 52 -1.37 5.24 -21.74
CA ASP A 52 -2.28 4.64 -22.72
C ASP A 52 -2.63 3.19 -22.36
N ALA A 53 -1.65 2.40 -21.93
CA ALA A 53 -1.87 1.03 -21.47
C ALA A 53 -2.84 0.98 -20.28
N TYR A 54 -2.66 1.84 -19.28
CA TYR A 54 -3.57 1.93 -18.15
C TYR A 54 -4.96 2.42 -18.54
N ASN A 55 -5.06 3.43 -19.41
CA ASN A 55 -6.37 3.91 -19.89
C ASN A 55 -7.12 2.85 -20.69
N GLN A 56 -6.44 2.08 -21.54
CA GLN A 56 -7.03 0.96 -22.26
C GLN A 56 -7.49 -0.13 -21.28
N GLY A 57 -6.65 -0.48 -20.29
CA GLY A 57 -7.02 -1.42 -19.25
C GLY A 57 -8.22 -0.96 -18.43
N LEU A 58 -8.36 0.32 -18.11
CA LEU A 58 -9.52 0.86 -17.37
C LEU A 58 -10.80 0.99 -18.21
N LYS A 59 -10.68 1.03 -19.54
CA LYS A 59 -11.84 0.93 -20.44
C LYS A 59 -12.40 -0.48 -20.43
N LYS A 60 -11.54 -1.50 -20.41
CA LYS A 60 -11.92 -2.92 -20.40
C LYS A 60 -12.30 -3.41 -19.00
N CYS A 61 -11.53 -3.03 -17.98
CA CYS A 61 -11.63 -3.48 -16.60
C CYS A 61 -11.90 -2.31 -15.64
N PRO A 62 -13.08 -1.66 -15.71
CA PRO A 62 -13.37 -0.43 -14.96
C PRO A 62 -13.44 -0.63 -13.45
N HIS A 63 -13.69 -1.85 -12.97
CA HIS A 63 -13.82 -2.16 -11.55
C HIS A 63 -12.50 -2.51 -10.84
N SER A 64 -11.40 -2.54 -11.58
CA SER A 64 -10.09 -2.90 -11.01
C SER A 64 -9.45 -1.72 -10.25
N VAL A 65 -9.63 -1.71 -8.92
CA VAL A 65 -9.08 -0.68 -8.03
C VAL A 65 -7.56 -0.52 -8.17
N PRO A 66 -6.74 -1.59 -8.19
CA PRO A 66 -5.28 -1.44 -8.32
C PRO A 66 -4.85 -0.73 -9.62
N LEU A 67 -5.60 -0.87 -10.70
CA LEU A 67 -5.29 -0.22 -11.97
C LEU A 67 -5.55 1.29 -11.92
N TRP A 68 -6.63 1.71 -11.24
CA TRP A 68 -6.87 3.13 -10.95
C TRP A 68 -5.77 3.72 -10.07
N LEU A 69 -5.31 2.98 -9.06
CA LEU A 69 -4.22 3.41 -8.18
C LEU A 69 -2.91 3.59 -8.95
N LEU A 70 -2.55 2.64 -9.82
CA LEU A 70 -1.35 2.75 -10.66
C LEU A 70 -1.42 3.95 -11.60
N LEU A 71 -2.54 4.16 -12.29
CA LEU A 71 -2.70 5.30 -13.18
C LEU A 71 -2.63 6.63 -12.42
N SER A 72 -3.26 6.73 -11.25
CA SER A 72 -3.18 7.94 -10.41
C SER A 72 -1.74 8.24 -9.99
N ARG A 73 -0.99 7.21 -9.56
CA ARG A 73 0.41 7.35 -9.13
C ARG A 73 1.32 7.71 -10.30
N LEU A 74 1.05 7.20 -11.51
CA LEU A 74 1.78 7.58 -12.72
C LEU A 74 1.61 9.08 -13.01
N GLU A 75 0.38 9.60 -13.05
CA GLU A 75 0.15 11.02 -13.34
C GLU A 75 0.73 11.94 -12.26
N GLU A 76 0.71 11.50 -11.00
CA GLU A 76 1.37 12.22 -9.92
C GLU A 76 2.90 12.29 -10.11
N ARG A 77 3.55 11.20 -10.53
CA ARG A 77 5.00 11.19 -10.82
C ARG A 77 5.35 12.08 -12.02
N VAL A 78 4.47 12.17 -13.01
CA VAL A 78 4.61 13.08 -14.16
C VAL A 78 4.37 14.55 -13.76
N GLY A 79 3.89 14.81 -12.54
CA GLY A 79 3.61 16.16 -12.01
C GLY A 79 2.23 16.71 -12.39
N GLN A 80 1.37 15.90 -13.01
CA GLN A 80 0.03 16.29 -13.43
C GLN A 80 -1.00 16.02 -12.33
N LEU A 81 -0.87 16.75 -11.22
CA LEU A 81 -1.65 16.51 -10.01
C LEU A 81 -3.17 16.69 -10.22
N THR A 82 -3.58 17.67 -11.01
CA THR A 82 -4.99 17.90 -11.36
C THR A 82 -5.60 16.72 -12.13
N ARG A 83 -4.81 16.11 -13.02
CA ARG A 83 -5.21 14.92 -13.78
C ARG A 83 -5.32 13.70 -12.87
N ALA A 84 -4.37 13.52 -11.96
CA ALA A 84 -4.42 12.44 -10.97
C ALA A 84 -5.68 12.55 -10.08
N ARG A 85 -6.06 13.76 -9.63
CA ARG A 85 -7.33 13.99 -8.91
C ARG A 85 -8.55 13.58 -9.72
N ALA A 86 -8.64 14.03 -10.98
CA ALA A 86 -9.76 13.71 -11.85
C ALA A 86 -9.89 12.21 -12.10
N ILE A 87 -8.77 11.49 -12.18
CA ILE A 87 -8.73 10.03 -12.33
C ILE A 87 -9.25 9.35 -11.06
N LEU A 88 -8.81 9.77 -9.87
CA LEU A 88 -9.31 9.22 -8.61
C LEU A 88 -10.80 9.54 -8.38
N GLU A 89 -11.26 10.74 -8.74
CA GLU A 89 -12.69 11.09 -8.73
C GLU A 89 -13.50 10.15 -9.62
N LYS A 90 -13.04 9.95 -10.85
CA LYS A 90 -13.67 9.00 -11.79
C LYS A 90 -13.64 7.57 -11.27
N ALA A 91 -12.56 7.17 -10.59
CA ALA A 91 -12.43 5.87 -9.97
C ALA A 91 -13.48 5.68 -8.87
N ARG A 92 -13.67 6.68 -7.99
CA ARG A 92 -14.67 6.66 -6.90
C ARG A 92 -16.10 6.65 -7.43
N LEU A 93 -16.38 7.33 -8.53
CA LEU A 93 -17.70 7.28 -9.18
C LEU A 93 -18.00 5.89 -9.78
N LYS A 94 -16.99 5.23 -10.36
CA LYS A 94 -17.15 3.88 -10.94
C LYS A 94 -17.16 2.77 -9.90
N ASN A 95 -16.42 2.95 -8.82
CA ASN A 95 -16.28 2.01 -7.70
C ASN A 95 -16.65 2.72 -6.40
N PRO A 96 -17.96 2.94 -6.16
CA PRO A 96 -18.41 3.59 -4.94
C PRO A 96 -18.05 2.75 -3.71
N GLN A 97 -17.92 3.41 -2.55
CA GLN A 97 -17.66 2.76 -1.25
C GLN A 97 -16.35 1.93 -1.18
N CYS A 98 -15.38 2.22 -2.04
CA CYS A 98 -14.07 1.59 -1.99
C CYS A 98 -13.09 2.41 -1.11
N PRO A 99 -12.65 1.88 0.05
CA PRO A 99 -11.79 2.65 0.95
C PRO A 99 -10.38 2.87 0.38
N GLU A 100 -9.85 1.97 -0.44
CA GLU A 100 -8.51 2.09 -1.04
C GLU A 100 -8.41 3.32 -1.97
N LEU A 101 -9.46 3.59 -2.76
CA LEU A 101 -9.52 4.75 -3.64
C LEU A 101 -9.61 6.06 -2.84
N TRP A 102 -10.41 6.06 -1.76
CA TRP A 102 -10.49 7.19 -0.84
C TRP A 102 -9.15 7.47 -0.17
N LEU A 103 -8.48 6.42 0.33
CA LEU A 103 -7.17 6.51 0.96
C LEU A 103 -6.12 7.12 0.02
N GLU A 104 -6.04 6.65 -1.23
CA GLU A 104 -5.08 7.19 -2.21
C GLU A 104 -5.38 8.66 -2.51
N SER A 105 -6.65 9.04 -2.58
CA SER A 105 -7.07 10.43 -2.78
C SER A 105 -6.61 11.34 -1.65
N VAL A 106 -6.76 10.87 -0.41
CA VAL A 106 -6.28 11.60 0.77
C VAL A 106 -4.75 11.68 0.79
N ARG A 107 -4.06 10.57 0.48
CA ARG A 107 -2.59 10.53 0.39
C ARG A 107 -2.04 11.43 -0.71
N LEU A 108 -2.75 11.56 -1.83
CA LEU A 108 -2.37 12.46 -2.93
C LEU A 108 -2.41 13.92 -2.47
N GLU A 109 -3.50 14.36 -1.84
CA GLU A 109 -3.59 15.74 -1.33
C GLU A 109 -2.60 16.00 -0.20
N PHE A 110 -2.35 15.01 0.65
CA PHE A 110 -1.37 15.12 1.73
C PHE A 110 0.04 15.30 1.17
N ARG A 111 0.42 14.53 0.13
CA ARG A 111 1.71 14.66 -0.58
C ARG A 111 1.83 16.00 -1.32
N ALA A 112 0.71 16.54 -1.81
CA ALA A 112 0.64 17.88 -2.39
C ALA A 112 0.84 19.03 -1.39
N GLY A 113 0.88 18.74 -0.08
CA GLY A 113 0.93 19.73 0.99
C GLY A 113 -0.43 20.33 1.37
N LEU A 114 -1.52 19.89 0.74
CA LEU A 114 -2.88 20.42 0.92
C LEU A 114 -3.62 19.71 2.07
N LYS A 115 -3.06 19.83 3.28
CA LYS A 115 -3.55 19.11 4.48
C LYS A 115 -5.02 19.38 4.80
N ASN A 116 -5.48 20.61 4.59
CA ASN A 116 -6.88 20.97 4.86
C ASN A 116 -7.84 20.18 3.95
N ILE A 117 -7.51 20.09 2.65
CA ILE A 117 -8.31 19.34 1.69
C ILE A 117 -8.24 17.84 2.01
N ALA A 118 -7.04 17.32 2.32
CA ALA A 118 -6.85 15.94 2.75
C ALA A 118 -7.75 15.56 3.95
N ASN A 119 -7.83 16.43 4.96
CA ASN A 119 -8.71 16.22 6.12
C ASN A 119 -10.19 16.25 5.75
N THR A 120 -10.62 17.18 4.88
CA THR A 120 -12.02 17.20 4.41
C THR A 120 -12.39 15.97 3.58
N LEU A 121 -11.46 15.47 2.76
CA LEU A 121 -11.65 14.23 2.00
C LEU A 121 -11.69 13.02 2.93
N MET A 122 -10.84 12.96 3.94
CA MET A 122 -10.87 11.88 4.94
C MET A 122 -12.20 11.87 5.71
N ALA A 123 -12.74 13.04 6.06
CA ALA A 123 -14.06 13.12 6.70
C ALA A 123 -15.17 12.55 5.79
N LYS A 124 -15.16 12.87 4.50
CA LYS A 124 -16.09 12.29 3.51
C LYS A 124 -15.89 10.78 3.35
N ALA A 125 -14.65 10.32 3.30
CA ALA A 125 -14.31 8.90 3.19
C ALA A 125 -14.88 8.09 4.38
N LEU A 126 -14.76 8.61 5.60
CA LEU A 126 -15.31 7.98 6.80
C LEU A 126 -16.84 8.04 6.88
N GLN A 127 -17.49 8.99 6.20
CA GLN A 127 -18.96 9.03 6.08
C GLN A 127 -19.46 7.91 5.15
N GLU A 128 -18.78 7.66 4.03
CA GLU A 128 -19.16 6.59 3.10
C GLU A 128 -18.73 5.20 3.58
N CYS A 129 -17.54 5.10 4.19
CA CYS A 129 -16.92 3.85 4.61
C CYS A 129 -16.56 3.87 6.10
N PRO A 130 -17.55 3.91 7.02
CA PRO A 130 -17.31 4.12 8.46
C PRO A 130 -16.60 2.96 9.16
N ASN A 131 -16.61 1.76 8.55
CA ASN A 131 -16.05 0.54 9.15
C ASN A 131 -14.70 0.14 8.52
N SER A 132 -14.10 1.00 7.69
CA SER A 132 -12.81 0.68 7.05
C SER A 132 -11.64 0.99 7.95
N GLY A 133 -10.89 -0.03 8.37
CA GLY A 133 -9.73 0.18 9.22
C GLY A 133 -8.56 0.88 8.55
N ILE A 134 -8.38 0.74 7.23
CA ILE A 134 -7.31 1.42 6.48
C ILE A 134 -7.53 2.95 6.51
N LEU A 135 -8.77 3.39 6.33
CA LEU A 135 -9.13 4.81 6.42
C LEU A 135 -8.97 5.35 7.85
N TRP A 136 -9.43 4.60 8.85
CA TRP A 136 -9.25 4.99 10.25
C TRP A 136 -7.78 5.06 10.66
N ALA A 137 -6.97 4.09 10.23
CA ALA A 137 -5.54 4.07 10.49
C ALA A 137 -4.86 5.33 9.95
N GLU A 138 -5.17 5.73 8.71
CA GLU A 138 -4.63 6.96 8.11
C GLU A 138 -5.21 8.22 8.78
N ALA A 139 -6.51 8.23 9.11
CA ALA A 139 -7.16 9.33 9.81
C ALA A 139 -6.49 9.66 11.15
N VAL A 140 -6.04 8.64 11.90
CA VAL A 140 -5.29 8.85 13.15
C VAL A 140 -3.99 9.62 12.92
N PHE A 141 -3.28 9.41 11.79
CA PHE A 141 -2.01 10.10 11.52
C PHE A 141 -2.18 11.49 10.90
N LEU A 142 -3.31 11.73 10.21
CA LEU A 142 -3.66 13.04 9.65
C LEU A 142 -4.00 14.07 10.73
N GLU A 143 -4.57 13.63 11.85
CA GLU A 143 -4.85 14.51 12.99
C GLU A 143 -3.57 15.03 13.67
N ALA A 144 -3.69 16.18 14.33
CA ALA A 144 -2.60 16.74 15.12
C ALA A 144 -2.23 15.80 16.28
N ARG A 145 -0.94 15.76 16.64
CA ARG A 145 -0.40 14.85 17.68
C ARG A 145 -1.26 14.72 18.95
N PRO A 146 -1.79 15.79 19.56
CA PRO A 146 -2.62 15.67 20.76
C PRO A 146 -3.97 14.95 20.54
N GLN A 147 -4.54 15.08 19.34
CA GLN A 147 -5.86 14.55 18.97
C GLN A 147 -5.80 13.10 18.47
N ARG A 148 -4.60 12.60 18.12
CA ARG A 148 -4.44 11.22 17.62
C ARG A 148 -4.94 10.18 18.62
N LYS A 149 -4.73 10.40 19.92
CA LYS A 149 -5.16 9.48 20.97
C LYS A 149 -6.66 9.31 20.98
N THR A 150 -7.43 10.40 20.99
CA THR A 150 -8.90 10.34 20.97
C THR A 150 -9.40 9.71 19.67
N LYS A 151 -8.83 10.11 18.53
CA LYS A 151 -9.18 9.52 17.22
C LYS A 151 -8.91 8.02 17.16
N SER A 152 -7.82 7.55 17.77
CA SER A 152 -7.48 6.13 17.80
C SER A 152 -8.46 5.30 18.66
N VAL A 153 -9.03 5.90 19.70
CA VAL A 153 -10.09 5.25 20.50
C VAL A 153 -11.39 5.15 19.71
N ASP A 154 -11.74 6.20 18.96
CA ASP A 154 -12.90 6.18 18.07
C ASP A 154 -12.73 5.12 16.97
N ALA A 155 -11.54 5.02 16.38
CA ALA A 155 -11.17 4.01 15.41
C ALA A 155 -11.32 2.59 15.97
N LEU A 156 -10.81 2.35 17.19
CA LEU A 156 -10.98 1.07 17.86
C LEU A 156 -12.46 0.76 18.09
N LYS A 157 -13.26 1.70 18.59
CA LYS A 157 -14.70 1.50 18.82
C LYS A 157 -15.47 1.14 17.54
N LYS A 158 -15.02 1.61 16.38
CA LYS A 158 -15.64 1.32 15.08
C LYS A 158 -15.12 0.02 14.45
N CYS A 159 -13.85 -0.28 14.63
CA CYS A 159 -13.11 -1.34 13.95
C CYS A 159 -12.21 -2.11 14.94
N GLU A 160 -12.80 -2.71 15.98
CA GLU A 160 -12.06 -3.26 17.15
C GLU A 160 -11.04 -4.36 16.82
N HIS A 161 -11.27 -5.11 15.74
CA HIS A 161 -10.43 -6.23 15.31
C HIS A 161 -9.72 -5.98 13.98
N ASP A 162 -9.74 -4.75 13.46
CA ASP A 162 -9.04 -4.46 12.21
C ASP A 162 -7.53 -4.27 12.45
N PRO A 163 -6.67 -5.03 11.75
CA PRO A 163 -5.24 -5.00 11.98
C PRO A 163 -4.59 -3.68 11.59
N HIS A 164 -5.12 -2.93 10.62
CA HIS A 164 -4.59 -1.62 10.27
C HIS A 164 -4.81 -0.62 11.41
N VAL A 165 -5.94 -0.71 12.10
CA VAL A 165 -6.22 0.14 13.28
C VAL A 165 -5.32 -0.24 14.45
N LEU A 166 -5.16 -1.54 14.74
CA LEU A 166 -4.24 -2.01 15.78
C LEU A 166 -2.80 -1.59 15.48
N LEU A 167 -2.37 -1.69 14.22
CA LEU A 167 -1.07 -1.24 13.76
C LEU A 167 -0.89 0.27 13.92
N ALA A 168 -1.93 1.07 13.65
CA ALA A 168 -1.92 2.51 13.86
C ALA A 168 -1.79 2.85 15.35
N VAL A 169 -2.48 2.12 16.24
CA VAL A 169 -2.36 2.27 17.70
C VAL A 169 -0.96 1.89 18.18
N ALA A 170 -0.38 0.80 17.68
CA ALA A 170 0.98 0.39 18.00
C ALA A 170 2.01 1.47 17.60
N LYS A 171 1.88 1.99 16.38
CA LYS A 171 2.66 3.13 15.87
C LYS A 171 2.47 4.40 16.72
N LEU A 172 1.26 4.67 17.20
CA LEU A 172 0.98 5.80 18.09
C LEU A 172 1.73 5.64 19.42
N PHE A 173 1.63 4.49 20.09
CA PHE A 173 2.37 4.25 21.33
C PHE A 173 3.89 4.30 21.13
N TRP A 174 4.37 3.81 19.98
CA TRP A 174 5.78 3.94 19.61
C TRP A 174 6.18 5.42 19.46
N SER A 175 5.37 6.25 18.82
CA SER A 175 5.61 7.69 18.70
C SER A 175 5.60 8.43 20.05
N GLU A 176 4.79 7.96 21.01
CA GLU A 176 4.75 8.46 22.39
C GLU A 176 5.87 7.89 23.28
N ARG A 177 6.79 7.08 22.71
CA ARG A 177 7.89 6.39 23.41
C ARG A 177 7.44 5.42 24.51
N LYS A 178 6.19 4.93 24.45
CA LYS A 178 5.65 3.92 25.38
C LYS A 178 5.97 2.51 24.88
N ILE A 179 7.24 2.12 25.00
CA ILE A 179 7.80 0.90 24.38
C ILE A 179 7.07 -0.37 24.80
N THR A 180 6.77 -0.55 26.09
CA THR A 180 6.10 -1.76 26.61
C THR A 180 4.71 -1.95 26.00
N LYS A 181 3.91 -0.88 25.99
CA LYS A 181 2.58 -0.90 25.36
C LYS A 181 2.68 -1.06 23.85
N ALA A 182 3.60 -0.35 23.19
CA ALA A 182 3.78 -0.48 21.74
C ALA A 182 4.04 -1.94 21.34
N ARG A 183 4.91 -2.65 22.07
CA ARG A 183 5.19 -4.08 21.86
C ARG A 183 3.95 -4.96 22.02
N GLU A 184 3.17 -4.76 23.08
CA GLU A 184 1.91 -5.49 23.31
C GLU A 184 0.94 -5.32 22.14
N TRP A 185 0.78 -4.08 21.65
CA TRP A 185 -0.09 -3.80 20.50
C TRP A 185 0.46 -4.36 19.19
N PHE A 186 1.78 -4.36 18.96
CA PHE A 186 2.37 -5.03 17.81
C PHE A 186 2.13 -6.54 17.85
N LEU A 187 2.37 -7.19 18.99
CA LEU A 187 2.09 -8.62 19.20
C LEU A 187 0.61 -8.95 18.96
N ARG A 188 -0.29 -8.09 19.45
CA ARG A 188 -1.74 -8.23 19.21
C ARG A 188 -2.08 -8.10 17.72
N THR A 189 -1.47 -7.16 17.01
CA THR A 189 -1.69 -6.93 15.58
C THR A 189 -1.31 -8.16 14.76
N VAL A 190 -0.09 -8.67 14.93
CA VAL A 190 0.41 -9.81 14.16
C VAL A 190 -0.27 -11.13 14.55
N LYS A 191 -0.86 -11.20 15.74
CA LYS A 191 -1.66 -12.36 16.17
C LYS A 191 -3.04 -12.39 15.52
N ILE A 192 -3.67 -11.22 15.34
CA ILE A 192 -5.00 -11.12 14.72
C ILE A 192 -4.90 -11.36 13.21
N GLU A 193 -3.94 -10.73 12.53
CA GLU A 193 -3.72 -10.97 11.10
C GLU A 193 -2.21 -11.15 10.81
N PRO A 194 -1.73 -12.41 10.83
CA PRO A 194 -0.34 -12.72 10.48
C PRO A 194 -0.01 -12.46 9.00
N ASP A 195 -1.00 -12.30 8.12
CA ASP A 195 -0.80 -12.13 6.68
C ASP A 195 -0.47 -10.68 6.27
N LEU A 196 -0.63 -9.71 7.19
CA LEU A 196 -0.33 -8.31 6.95
C LEU A 196 1.19 -8.05 7.09
N GLY A 197 1.91 -8.02 5.98
CA GLY A 197 3.36 -7.82 5.92
C GLY A 197 3.83 -6.46 6.45
N ASP A 198 3.00 -5.42 6.30
CA ASP A 198 3.31 -4.08 6.82
C ASP A 198 3.39 -4.09 8.36
N ALA A 199 2.59 -4.92 9.02
CA ALA A 199 2.63 -5.07 10.48
C ALA A 199 3.94 -5.71 10.93
N TRP A 200 4.39 -6.77 10.24
CA TRP A 200 5.68 -7.39 10.52
C TRP A 200 6.86 -6.45 10.27
N ALA A 201 6.85 -5.70 9.15
CA ALA A 201 7.92 -4.78 8.83
C ALA A 201 8.07 -3.66 9.86
N LEU A 202 6.95 -3.08 10.31
CA LEU A 202 6.94 -2.08 11.37
C LEU A 202 7.35 -2.67 12.73
N PHE A 203 6.88 -3.89 13.04
CA PHE A 203 7.23 -4.55 14.28
C PHE A 203 8.72 -4.91 14.35
N TYR A 204 9.28 -5.45 13.27
CA TYR A 204 10.71 -5.74 13.16
C TYR A 204 11.54 -4.46 13.31
N LYS A 205 11.11 -3.37 12.65
CA LYS A 205 11.77 -2.07 12.82
C LYS A 205 11.73 -1.54 14.25
N PHE A 206 10.59 -1.71 14.93
CA PHE A 206 10.45 -1.34 16.33
C PHE A 206 11.42 -2.13 17.22
N GLU A 207 11.54 -3.45 17.03
CA GLU A 207 12.48 -4.27 17.80
C GLU A 207 13.95 -4.02 17.43
N LEU A 208 14.27 -3.62 16.20
CA LEU A 208 15.60 -3.13 15.85
C LEU A 208 16.00 -1.87 16.64
N GLN A 209 15.02 -1.04 17.01
CA GLN A 209 15.27 0.22 17.72
C GLN A 209 15.23 0.07 19.26
N HIS A 210 14.41 -0.86 19.78
CA HIS A 210 14.09 -0.93 21.20
C HIS A 210 14.12 -2.34 21.80
N GLY A 211 14.39 -3.36 21.00
CA GLY A 211 14.38 -4.77 21.40
C GLY A 211 15.78 -5.36 21.55
N THR A 212 15.84 -6.55 22.17
CA THR A 212 17.06 -7.38 22.21
C THR A 212 17.24 -8.14 20.89
N GLU A 213 18.45 -8.65 20.63
CA GLU A 213 18.71 -9.49 19.45
C GLU A 213 17.81 -10.74 19.41
N GLU A 214 17.49 -11.31 20.57
CA GLU A 214 16.55 -12.44 20.67
C GLU A 214 15.15 -12.07 20.19
N GLN A 215 14.63 -10.89 20.59
CA GLN A 215 13.32 -10.41 20.16
C GLN A 215 13.30 -10.13 18.66
N GLN A 216 14.37 -9.56 18.10
CA GLN A 216 14.50 -9.34 16.67
C GLN A 216 14.47 -10.67 15.89
N ALA A 217 15.19 -11.68 16.38
CA ALA A 217 15.19 -13.01 15.79
C ALA A 217 13.82 -13.70 15.90
N GLU A 218 13.11 -13.51 17.01
CA GLU A 218 11.75 -14.04 17.21
C GLU A 218 10.75 -13.45 16.20
N VAL A 219 10.75 -12.12 16.02
CA VAL A 219 9.86 -11.45 15.06
C VAL A 219 10.15 -11.93 13.64
N ARG A 220 11.43 -12.05 13.27
CA ARG A 220 11.82 -12.57 11.96
C ARG A 220 11.34 -14.00 11.75
N LYS A 221 11.58 -14.91 12.70
CA LYS A 221 11.12 -16.31 12.61
C LYS A 221 9.61 -16.40 12.48
N ARG A 222 8.86 -15.61 13.26
CA ARG A 222 7.39 -15.59 13.17
C ARG A 222 6.90 -15.06 11.82
N CYS A 223 7.53 -14.01 11.29
CA CYS A 223 7.23 -13.50 9.96
C CYS A 223 7.52 -14.53 8.86
N GLU A 224 8.66 -15.26 8.96
CA GLU A 224 9.02 -16.32 8.01
C GLU A 224 8.00 -17.46 8.03
N ASN A 225 7.51 -17.84 9.22
CA ASN A 225 6.46 -18.86 9.38
C ASN A 225 5.08 -18.41 8.89
N ALA A 226 4.77 -17.11 8.98
CA ALA A 226 3.48 -16.56 8.59
C ALA A 226 3.36 -16.30 7.08
N GLU A 227 4.48 -16.14 6.37
CA GLU A 227 4.56 -15.85 4.92
C GLU A 227 3.57 -14.76 4.44
N PRO A 228 3.64 -13.52 4.97
CA PRO A 228 2.66 -12.49 4.68
C PRO A 228 2.64 -12.10 3.20
N ARG A 229 1.42 -11.83 2.70
CA ARG A 229 1.16 -11.50 1.28
C ARG A 229 0.50 -10.15 1.09
N HIS A 230 -0.07 -9.58 2.15
CA HIS A 230 -0.80 -8.31 2.11
C HIS A 230 0.01 -7.18 2.76
N GLY A 231 -0.42 -5.93 2.54
CA GLY A 231 0.28 -4.72 2.97
C GLY A 231 0.82 -3.92 1.80
N ASP A 232 0.68 -2.60 1.87
CA ASP A 232 1.08 -1.67 0.80
C ASP A 232 2.60 -1.65 0.64
N LEU A 233 3.34 -1.55 1.74
CA LEU A 233 4.80 -1.48 1.74
C LEU A 233 5.41 -2.85 1.43
N TRP A 234 4.83 -3.90 1.99
CA TRP A 234 5.22 -5.27 1.70
C TRP A 234 4.99 -5.64 0.24
N CYS A 235 3.82 -5.30 -0.31
CA CYS A 235 3.53 -5.52 -1.74
C CYS A 235 4.45 -4.70 -2.63
N ALA A 236 4.81 -3.47 -2.25
CA ALA A 236 5.71 -2.63 -3.03
C ALA A 236 7.10 -3.29 -3.18
N GLU A 237 7.62 -3.90 -2.12
CA GLU A 237 8.93 -4.57 -2.16
C GLU A 237 8.86 -5.98 -2.75
N SER A 238 7.88 -6.79 -2.35
CA SER A 238 7.74 -8.18 -2.82
C SER A 238 7.39 -8.28 -4.31
N LYS A 239 6.67 -7.29 -4.85
CA LYS A 239 6.33 -7.22 -6.28
C LYS A 239 7.41 -6.48 -7.09
N HIS A 240 8.44 -5.92 -6.43
CA HIS A 240 9.56 -5.35 -7.13
C HIS A 240 10.34 -6.46 -7.86
N VAL A 241 10.59 -6.26 -9.14
CA VAL A 241 11.15 -7.28 -10.04
C VAL A 241 12.46 -7.86 -9.48
N LEU A 242 13.36 -7.01 -8.99
CA LEU A 242 14.66 -7.40 -8.42
C LEU A 242 14.57 -8.19 -7.10
N ASN A 243 13.43 -8.13 -6.40
CA ASN A 243 13.26 -8.77 -5.10
C ASN A 243 12.40 -10.05 -5.17
N TRP A 244 11.91 -10.43 -6.36
CA TRP A 244 10.97 -11.53 -6.53
C TRP A 244 11.50 -12.90 -6.03
N GLN A 245 12.81 -13.16 -6.17
CA GLN A 245 13.44 -14.41 -5.74
C GLN A 245 13.90 -14.40 -4.28
N LYS A 246 13.77 -13.26 -3.59
CA LYS A 246 14.25 -13.12 -2.22
C LYS A 246 13.35 -13.83 -1.24
N LYS A 247 13.95 -14.36 -0.17
CA LYS A 247 13.21 -14.99 0.92
C LYS A 247 12.44 -13.94 1.73
N THR A 248 11.37 -14.38 2.40
CA THR A 248 10.51 -13.52 3.24
C THR A 248 11.31 -12.72 4.28
N GLY A 249 12.32 -13.32 4.92
CA GLY A 249 13.18 -12.62 5.87
C GLY A 249 14.02 -11.48 5.26
N GLU A 250 14.44 -11.60 4.00
CA GLU A 250 15.16 -10.53 3.30
C GLU A 250 14.23 -9.40 2.89
N ILE A 251 13.04 -9.74 2.39
CA ILE A 251 11.98 -8.77 2.07
C ILE A 251 11.62 -7.98 3.33
N LEU A 252 11.47 -8.65 4.49
CA LEU A 252 11.20 -8.01 5.77
C LEU A 252 12.26 -6.96 6.13
N ALA A 253 13.54 -7.31 6.03
CA ALA A 253 14.63 -6.39 6.33
C ALA A 253 14.64 -5.19 5.36
N GLN A 254 14.36 -5.41 4.07
CA GLN A 254 14.28 -4.35 3.08
C GLN A 254 13.12 -3.39 3.36
N VAL A 255 11.91 -3.91 3.61
CA VAL A 255 10.74 -3.08 3.95
C VAL A 255 11.02 -2.28 5.23
N ALA A 256 11.57 -2.92 6.27
CA ALA A 256 11.91 -2.27 7.53
C ALA A 256 12.92 -1.11 7.35
N SER A 257 13.92 -1.29 6.47
CA SER A 257 14.93 -0.26 6.17
C SER A 257 14.35 0.95 5.44
N LYS A 258 13.34 0.76 4.58
CA LYS A 258 12.72 1.81 3.76
C LYS A 258 11.70 2.66 4.52
N ILE A 259 11.12 2.13 5.58
CA ILE A 259 10.26 2.92 6.46
C ILE A 259 11.12 4.04 7.04
N LYS A 260 10.75 5.31 6.86
CA LYS A 260 11.42 6.42 7.55
C LYS A 260 10.88 6.53 8.98
N ASN A 261 11.74 6.85 9.95
CA ASN A 261 11.33 7.13 11.35
C ASN A 261 10.63 8.50 11.47
N THR A 262 9.66 8.76 10.60
CA THR A 262 8.90 10.00 10.61
C THR A 262 7.59 9.77 11.35
N PHE A 263 7.65 9.83 12.67
CA PHE A 263 6.49 10.00 13.55
C PHE A 263 6.45 11.44 14.06
#